data_AF-A0AAU3ITA8-F1
#
_entry.id   AF-A0AAU3ITA8-F1
#
_cell.length_a   1.000
_cell.length_b   1.000
_cell.length_c   1.000
_cell.angle_alpha   90.00
_cell.angle_beta   90.00
_cell.angle_gamma   90.00
#
_symmetry.space_group_name_H-M   'P 1'
#
loop_
_entity.id
_entity.type
_entity.pdbx_description
1 polymer ?
#
loop_
_entity_poly.entity_id
_entity_poly.type
_entity_poly.pdbx_seq_one_letter_code
_entity_poly.pdbx_strand_id
1 'polypeptide(L)' 'MNQRPESPWVPVGIDGIALHLGVSQNTVMAWRRRSAKEWVTVRKFPEPAGKISGRDWWWLADVLDWARATGRTEETS' A
#
# COMPACT_ATOMS: atom_id res chain seq x y z
N MET A 1 7.36 17.76 -21.49
CA MET A 1 7.78 16.34 -21.41
C MET A 1 6.93 15.67 -20.33
N ASN A 2 5.84 14.99 -20.69
CA ASN A 2 5.02 14.24 -19.72
C ASN A 2 5.61 12.83 -19.56
N GLN A 3 6.69 12.72 -18.78
CA GLN A 3 7.15 11.40 -18.34
C GLN A 3 6.05 10.80 -17.45
N ARG A 4 5.56 9.62 -17.84
CA ARG A 4 4.70 8.83 -16.96
C ARG A 4 5.53 8.50 -15.71
N PRO A 5 4.96 8.54 -14.50
CA PRO A 5 5.67 8.13 -13.31
C PRO A 5 6.18 6.69 -13.48
N GLU A 6 7.47 6.47 -13.22
CA GLU A 6 8.12 5.16 -13.34
C GLU A 6 7.90 4.36 -12.05
N SER A 7 7.60 3.06 -12.17
CA SER A 7 7.50 2.18 -11.00
C SER A 7 8.82 2.15 -10.23
N PRO A 8 8.81 2.23 -8.88
CA PRO A 8 7.65 2.13 -7.99
C PRO A 8 7.03 3.48 -7.57
N TRP A 9 7.39 4.61 -8.17
CA TRP A 9 6.88 5.94 -7.81
C TRP A 9 5.57 6.29 -8.52
N VAL A 10 4.64 5.33 -8.54
CA VAL A 10 3.32 5.50 -9.16
C VAL A 10 2.23 5.66 -8.07
N PRO A 11 1.27 6.59 -8.25
CA PRO A 11 0.15 6.72 -7.34
C PRO A 11 -0.81 5.54 -7.53
N VAL A 12 -1.06 4.80 -6.44
CA VAL A 12 -1.94 3.62 -6.43
C VAL A 12 -3.04 3.76 -5.40
N GLY A 13 -4.24 3.29 -5.73
CA GLY A 13 -5.32 3.07 -4.76
C GLY A 13 -5.25 1.68 -4.14
N ILE A 14 -6.24 1.35 -3.31
CA ILE A 14 -6.40 0.02 -2.69
C ILE A 14 -6.36 -1.13 -3.71
N ASP A 15 -6.98 -0.93 -4.87
CA ASP A 15 -7.00 -1.90 -5.97
C ASP A 15 -5.60 -2.13 -6.57
N GLY A 16 -4.86 -1.06 -6.87
CA GLY A 16 -3.48 -1.19 -7.38
C GLY A 16 -2.54 -1.85 -6.37
N ILE A 17 -2.70 -1.53 -5.08
CA ILE A 17 -1.94 -2.17 -4.00
C ILE A 17 -2.24 -3.67 -3.94
N ALA A 18 -3.52 -4.03 -3.98
CA ALA A 18 -3.98 -5.41 -3.98
C ALA A 18 -3.38 -6.20 -5.15
N LEU A 19 -3.42 -5.64 -6.36
CA LEU A 19 -2.83 -6.22 -7.55
C LEU A 19 -1.31 -6.43 -7.43
N HIS A 20 -0.58 -5.42 -6.95
CA HIS A 20 0.87 -5.49 -6.82
C HIS A 20 1.36 -6.45 -5.73
N LEU A 21 0.55 -6.65 -4.68
CA LEU A 21 0.90 -7.53 -3.56
C LEU A 21 0.30 -8.93 -3.68
N GLY A 22 -0.46 -9.24 -4.73
CA GLY A 22 -1.10 -10.54 -4.91
C GLY A 22 -2.23 -10.83 -3.91
N VAL A 23 -2.81 -9.80 -3.28
CA VAL A 23 -3.83 -9.96 -2.23
C VAL A 23 -5.17 -9.35 -2.64
N SER A 24 -6.25 -9.72 -1.95
CA SER A 24 -7.56 -9.08 -2.16
C SER A 24 -7.60 -7.64 -1.62
N GLN A 25 -8.41 -6.78 -2.24
CA GLN A 25 -8.66 -5.41 -1.74
C GLN A 25 -9.12 -5.39 -0.26
N ASN A 26 -9.92 -6.38 0.16
CA ASN A 26 -10.34 -6.55 1.55
C ASN A 26 -9.16 -6.74 2.51
N THR A 27 -8.11 -7.44 2.07
CA THR A 27 -6.89 -7.65 2.86
C THR A 27 -6.17 -6.33 3.11
N VAL A 28 -6.04 -5.51 2.07
CA VAL A 28 -5.45 -4.16 2.18
C VAL A 28 -6.28 -3.27 3.11
N MET A 29 -7.61 -3.29 2.98
CA MET A 29 -8.49 -2.56 3.90
C MET A 29 -8.37 -3.05 5.35
N ALA A 30 -8.20 -4.36 5.55
CA ALA A 30 -8.01 -4.93 6.88
C ALA A 30 -6.68 -4.48 7.50
N TRP A 31 -5.60 -4.41 6.73
CA TRP A 31 -4.31 -3.86 7.20
C TRP A 31 -4.44 -2.39 7.61
N ARG A 32 -5.11 -1.57 6.79
CA ARG A 32 -5.38 -0.17 7.11
C ARG A 32 -6.17 -0.03 8.42
N ARG A 33 -7.27 -0.78 8.57
CA ARG A 33 -8.10 -0.75 9.79
C ARG A 33 -7.37 -1.25 11.03
N ARG A 34 -6.55 -2.31 10.90
CA ARG A 34 -5.76 -2.84 12.03
C ARG A 34 -4.66 -1.89 12.46
N SER A 35 -4.06 -1.16 11.53
CA SER A 35 -3.00 -0.19 11.82
C SER A 35 -3.48 1.05 12.60
N ALA A 36 -4.79 1.31 12.59
CA ALA A 36 -5.39 2.36 13.40
C ALA A 36 -5.49 1.99 14.90
N LYS A 37 -5.19 0.75 15.28
CA LYS A 37 -5.24 0.30 16.68
C LYS A 37 -3.90 0.55 17.35
N GLU A 38 -3.91 1.31 18.44
CA GLU A 38 -2.70 1.75 19.17
C GLU A 38 -1.88 0.60 19.77
N TRP A 39 -2.49 -0.56 20.03
CA TRP A 39 -1.88 -1.72 20.68
C TRP A 39 -1.18 -2.69 19.71
N VAL A 40 -1.11 -2.37 18.42
CA VAL A 40 -0.47 -3.24 17.43
C VAL A 40 1.03 -2.95 17.40
N THR A 41 1.84 -3.93 17.80
CA THR A 41 3.32 -3.90 17.75
C THR A 41 3.89 -4.02 16.34
N VAL A 42 3.04 -4.32 15.34
CA VAL A 42 3.43 -4.43 13.94
C VAL A 42 3.48 -3.05 13.29
N ARG A 43 4.46 -2.81 12.41
CA ARG A 43 4.59 -1.56 11.64
C ARG A 43 3.24 -1.19 10.99
N LYS A 44 2.78 0.03 11.28
CA LYS A 44 1.51 0.57 10.75
C LYS A 44 1.56 0.63 9.23
N PHE A 45 0.42 0.33 8.62
CA PHE A 45 0.17 0.53 7.20
C PHE A 45 0.43 2.01 6.85
N PRO A 46 1.06 2.30 5.69
CA PRO A 46 1.40 3.67 5.31
C PRO A 46 0.17 4.58 5.28
N GLU A 47 0.37 5.83 5.70
CA GLU A 47 -0.65 6.85 5.54
C GLU A 47 -0.81 7.18 4.04
N PRO A 48 -2.03 7.52 3.59
CA PRO A 48 -2.23 7.91 2.21
C PRO A 48 -1.45 9.19 1.90
N ALA A 49 -0.77 9.20 0.75
CA ALA A 49 -0.04 10.37 0.25
C ALA A 49 -1.00 11.52 -0.11
N GLY A 50 -2.28 11.22 -0.31
CA GLY A 50 -3.34 12.21 -0.42
C GLY A 50 -4.66 11.62 -0.86
N LYS A 51 -5.52 12.47 -1.43
CA LYS A 51 -6.81 12.07 -2.01
C LYS A 51 -6.93 12.56 -3.44
N ILE A 52 -7.37 11.68 -4.34
CA ILE A 52 -7.74 12.00 -5.73
C ILE A 52 -9.22 11.68 -5.88
N SER A 53 -10.02 12.70 -6.22
CA SER A 53 -11.48 12.56 -6.40
C SER A 53 -12.17 11.86 -5.21
N GLY A 54 -11.75 12.20 -3.98
CA GLY A 54 -12.29 11.63 -2.74
C GLY A 54 -11.78 10.23 -2.36
N ARG A 55 -10.93 9.62 -3.18
CA ARG A 55 -10.30 8.32 -2.88
C ARG A 55 -8.87 8.50 -2.39
N ASP A 56 -8.53 7.80 -1.32
CA ASP A 56 -7.16 7.74 -0.80
C ASP A 56 -6.22 7.11 -1.83
N TRP A 57 -5.02 7.67 -1.99
CA TRP A 57 -3.95 7.11 -2.82
C TRP A 57 -2.63 7.07 -2.04
N TRP A 58 -1.76 6.14 -2.43
CA TRP A 58 -0.45 5.91 -1.84
C TRP A 58 0.61 5.87 -2.93
N TRP A 59 1.86 6.16 -2.58
CA TRP A 59 2.99 5.78 -3.42
C TRP A 59 3.20 4.28 -3.33
N LEU A 60 3.28 3.61 -4.48
CA LEU A 60 3.55 2.18 -4.51
C LEU A 60 4.88 1.84 -3.81
N ALA A 61 5.90 2.70 -3.94
CA ALA A 61 7.19 2.55 -3.26
C ALA A 61 7.06 2.38 -1.74
N ASP A 62 6.29 3.24 -1.08
CA ASP A 62 6.08 3.19 0.38
C ASP A 62 5.33 1.94 0.81
N VAL A 63 4.36 1.52 0.00
CA VAL A 63 3.58 0.31 0.26
C VAL A 63 4.44 -0.94 0.09
N LEU A 64 5.30 -0.99 -0.92
CA LEU A 64 6.25 -2.09 -1.13
C LEU A 64 7.30 -2.15 -0.03
N ASP A 65 7.85 -1.01 0.41
CA ASP A 65 8.75 -0.96 1.57
C ASP A 65 8.08 -1.52 2.83
N TRP A 66 6.87 -1.06 3.11
CA TRP A 66 6.09 -1.55 4.25
C TRP A 66 5.77 -3.04 4.14
N ALA A 67 5.40 -3.53 2.95
CA ALA A 67 5.08 -4.93 2.73
C ALA A 67 6.31 -5.81 2.98
N ARG A 68 7.47 -5.42 2.48
CA ARG A 68 8.76 -6.11 2.73
C ARG A 68 9.11 -6.10 4.21
N ALA A 69 9.04 -4.94 4.86
CA ALA A 69 9.37 -4.80 6.28
C ALA A 69 8.43 -5.58 7.22
N THR A 70 7.27 -6.01 6.73
CA THR A 70 6.30 -6.77 7.53
C THR A 70 6.10 -8.22 7.06
N GLY A 71 6.90 -8.69 6.09
CA GLY A 71 6.81 -10.05 5.55
C GLY A 71 5.50 -10.32 4.79
N ARG A 72 4.93 -9.28 4.15
CA ARG A 72 3.66 -9.31 3.41
C ARG A 72 3.82 -9.32 1.90
N THR A 73 5.04 -9.38 1.41
CA THR A 73 5.31 -9.67 0.00
C THR A 73 5.27 -11.17 -0.22
N GLU A 74 4.56 -11.63 -1.25
CA GLU A 74 4.81 -12.95 -1.81
C GLU A 74 6.20 -12.93 -2.45
N GLU A 75 7.24 -13.25 -1.69
CA GLU A 75 8.49 -13.71 -2.29
C GLU A 75 8.17 -15.08 -2.91
N THR A 76 7.81 -15.07 -4.19
CA THR A 76 7.86 -16.27 -5.01
C THR A 76 9.34 -16.71 -5.05
N SER A 77 9.66 -17.71 -4.23
CA SER A 77 10.85 -18.54 -4.37
C SER A 77 10.83 -19.32 -5.68
#